data_AF-A0A820H8M7-F1
#
_entry.id   AF-A0A820H8M7-F1
#
_cell.length_a   1.000
_cell.length_b   1.000
_cell.length_c   1.000
_cell.angle_alpha   90.00
_cell.angle_beta   90.00
_cell.angle_gamma   90.00
#
_symmetry.space_group_name_H-M   'P 1'
#
loop_
_entity.id
_entity.type
_entity.pdbx_description
1 polymer ?
#
loop_
_entity_poly.entity_id
_entity_poly.type
_entity_poly.pdbx_seq_one_letter_code
_entity_poly.pdbx_strand_id
1 'polypeptide(L)' 'MSEPNDDFYLRYYVGHKGKFGHEFLEFEFRPDGKLRYANNSNYKKDTLIRKEVYVNRAVIEEL' A
#
# COMPACT_ATOMS: atom_id res chain seq x y z
N MET A 1 25.61 14.33 -10.30
CA MET A 1 25.15 12.96 -9.98
C MET A 1 24.29 13.11 -8.74
N SER A 2 22.99 12.93 -8.86
CA SER A 2 22.08 12.95 -7.70
C SER A 2 22.56 11.91 -6.70
N GLU A 3 22.59 12.28 -5.42
CA GLU A 3 22.91 11.36 -4.33
C GLU A 3 21.95 10.15 -4.38
N PRO A 4 22.40 8.94 -3.98
CA PRO A 4 21.53 7.77 -3.99
C PRO A 4 20.36 8.05 -3.06
N ASN A 5 19.18 8.26 -3.67
CA ASN A 5 17.89 8.59 -3.09
C ASN A 5 17.78 8.32 -1.59
N ASP A 6 17.46 9.38 -0.85
CA ASP A 6 16.84 9.38 0.48
C ASP A 6 15.95 8.14 0.69
N ASP A 7 15.95 7.61 1.92
CA ASP A 7 15.11 6.49 2.36
C ASP A 7 13.62 6.71 1.97
N PHE A 8 13.24 6.29 0.76
CA PHE A 8 11.91 6.55 0.21
C PHE A 8 10.87 5.65 0.88
N TYR A 9 9.93 6.29 1.57
CA TYR A 9 8.80 5.63 2.20
C TYR A 9 7.51 6.38 1.91
N LEU A 10 6.52 5.64 1.40
CA LEU A 10 5.18 6.16 1.15
C LEU A 10 4.17 5.22 1.78
N ARG A 11 3.22 5.77 2.54
CA ARG A 11 2.05 5.04 3.03
C ARG A 11 0.80 5.87 2.81
N TYR A 12 -0.20 5.26 2.18
CA TYR A 12 -1.52 5.82 2.03
C TYR A 12 -2.53 4.93 2.73
N TYR A 13 -3.38 5.57 3.53
CA TYR A 13 -4.49 4.93 4.21
C TYR A 13 -5.75 5.75 3.96
N VAL A 14 -6.81 5.08 3.55
CA VAL A 14 -8.16 5.63 3.51
C VAL A 14 -9.11 4.61 4.12
N GLY A 15 -9.95 5.04 5.03
CA GLY A 15 -10.93 4.17 5.64
C GLY A 15 -12.03 4.97 6.30
N HIS A 16 -13.17 4.31 6.48
CA HIS A 16 -14.29 4.87 7.20
C HIS A 16 -15.01 3.77 7.99
N LYS A 17 -15.67 4.17 9.07
CA LYS A 17 -16.53 3.27 9.85
C LYS A 17 -17.96 3.51 9.43
N GLY A 18 -18.52 2.55 8.70
CA GLY A 18 -19.91 2.55 8.28
C GLY A 18 -20.80 1.71 9.20
N LYS A 19 -22.08 1.63 8.84
CA LYS A 19 -23.08 0.79 9.53
C LYS A 19 -22.67 -0.69 9.63
N PHE A 20 -21.82 -1.16 8.72
CA PHE A 20 -21.45 -2.57 8.57
C PHE A 20 -19.99 -2.87 8.97
N GLY A 21 -19.35 -1.96 9.72
CA GLY A 21 -18.01 -2.15 10.24
C GLY A 21 -17.00 -1.18 9.63
N HIS A 22 -15.73 -1.58 9.69
CA HIS A 22 -14.61 -0.75 9.27
C HIS A 22 -14.13 -1.17 7.88
N GLU A 23 -14.34 -0.30 6.90
CA GLU A 23 -13.85 -0.48 5.53
C GLU A 23 -12.62 0.39 5.30
N PHE A 24 -11.58 -0.17 4.70
CA PHE A 24 -10.36 0.56 4.43
C PHE A 24 -9.60 0.01 3.21
N LEU A 25 -8.80 0.88 2.64
CA LEU A 25 -7.75 0.60 1.67
C LEU A 25 -6.45 1.18 2.21
N GLU A 26 -5.41 0.37 2.21
CA GLU A 26 -4.07 0.75 2.63
C GLU A 26 -3.02 0.19 1.68
N PHE A 27 -2.02 1.00 1.36
CA PHE A 27 -0.79 0.49 0.75
C PHE A 27 0.44 1.24 1.28
N GLU A 28 1.58 0.55 1.29
CA GLU A 28 2.88 1.16 1.56
C GLU A 28 3.96 0.68 0.57
N PHE A 29 4.83 1.61 0.18
CA PHE A 29 6.10 1.35 -0.49
C PHE A 29 7.24 1.59 0.50
N ARG A 30 8.08 0.57 0.68
CA ARG A 30 9.25 0.62 1.55
C ARG A 30 10.53 0.91 0.76
N PRO A 31 11.61 1.38 1.41
CA PRO A 31 12.87 1.67 0.74
C PRO A 31 13.49 0.48 -0.01
N ASP A 32 13.19 -0.74 0.42
CA ASP A 32 13.64 -1.99 -0.22
C ASP A 32 12.81 -2.40 -1.45
N GLY A 33 11.88 -1.54 -1.90
CA GLY A 33 10.98 -1.83 -3.03
C GLY A 33 9.82 -2.76 -2.66
N LYS A 34 9.61 -3.06 -1.37
CA LYS A 34 8.49 -3.88 -0.93
C LYS A 34 7.19 -3.07 -0.94
N LEU A 35 6.24 -3.50 -1.75
CA LEU A 35 4.86 -3.01 -1.77
C LEU A 35 3.99 -3.92 -0.89
N ARG A 36 3.31 -3.35 0.10
CA ARG A 36 2.30 -4.04 0.91
C ARG A 36 0.95 -3.41 0.65
N TYR A 37 -0.04 -4.23 0.34
CA TYR A 37 -1.40 -3.82 0.02
C TYR A 37 -2.39 -4.54 0.93
N ALA A 38 -3.30 -3.78 1.53
CA ALA A 38 -4.41 -4.30 2.31
C ALA A 38 -5.71 -3.60 1.89
N ASN A 39 -6.73 -4.38 1.54
CA ASN A 39 -8.05 -3.86 1.21
C ASN A 39 -9.12 -4.67 1.93
N ASN A 40 -9.90 -3.97 2.75
CA ASN A 40 -11.07 -4.48 3.43
C ASN A 40 -12.28 -3.64 3.02
N SER A 41 -12.88 -3.96 1.88
CA SER A 41 -14.05 -3.23 1.34
C SER A 41 -15.37 -3.95 1.55
N ASN A 42 -15.36 -5.11 2.23
CA ASN A 42 -16.53 -5.96 2.51
C ASN A 42 -17.44 -6.27 1.29
N TYR A 43 -16.94 -6.00 0.08
CA TYR A 43 -17.68 -6.18 -1.16
C TYR A 43 -17.93 -7.67 -1.37
N LYS A 44 -19.19 -8.05 -1.55
CA LYS A 44 -19.63 -9.45 -1.78
C LYS A 44 -19.18 -10.46 -0.71
N LYS A 45 -18.99 -10.03 0.55
CA LYS A 45 -18.48 -10.87 1.66
C LYS A 45 -17.03 -11.34 1.47
N ASP A 46 -16.25 -10.65 0.64
CA ASP A 46 -14.83 -10.98 0.53
C ASP A 46 -14.11 -10.76 1.86
N THR A 47 -13.23 -11.70 2.19
CA THR A 47 -12.30 -11.58 3.30
C THR A 47 -11.24 -10.54 2.99
N LEU A 48 -10.65 -9.94 4.04
CA LEU A 48 -9.56 -8.96 3.93
C LEU A 48 -8.48 -9.43 2.94
N ILE A 49 -8.28 -8.67 1.86
CA ILE A 49 -7.26 -8.96 0.86
C ILE A 49 -5.93 -8.39 1.35
N ARG A 50 -4.92 -9.25 1.46
CA ARG A 50 -3.53 -8.86 1.75
C ARG A 50 -2.61 -9.38 0.67
N LYS A 51 -1.75 -8.51 0.14
CA LYS A 51 -0.73 -8.86 -0.84
C LYS A 51 0.58 -8.17 -0.50
N GLU A 52 1.68 -8.88 -0.71
CA GLU A 52 3.03 -8.35 -0.60
C GLU A 52 3.80 -8.75 -1.86
N VAL A 53 4.44 -7.78 -2.50
CA VAL A 53 5.26 -7.97 -3.70
C VAL A 53 6.49 -7.07 -3.65
N TYR A 54 7.52 -7.42 -4.40
CA TYR A 54 8.65 -6.52 -4.66
C TYR A 54 8.46 -5.89 -6.03
N VAL A 55 8.60 -4.56 -6.10
CA VAL A 55 8.58 -3.83 -7.37
C VAL A 55 10.00 -3.58 -7.84
N ASN A 56 10.17 -3.40 -9.16
CA ASN A 56 11.45 -2.96 -9.70
C ASN A 56 11.75 -1.53 -9.22
N ARG A 57 13.04 -1.20 -9.08
CA ARG A 57 13.51 0.14 -8.73
C ARG A 57 12.94 1.24 -9.64
N ALA A 58 12.72 0.96 -10.93
CA ALA A 58 12.09 1.89 -11.86
C ALA A 58 10.68 2.35 -11.42
N VAL A 59 9.95 1.51 -10.67
CA VAL A 59 8.65 1.90 -10.10
C VAL A 59 8.83 2.88 -8.94
N ILE A 60 9.86 2.69 -8.11
CA ILE A 60 10.13 3.57 -6.96
C ILE A 60 10.63 4.94 -7.43
N GLU A 61 11.41 4.99 -8.52
CA GLU A 61 11.94 6.25 -9.07
C GLU A 61 10.87 7.11 -9.76
N GLU A 62 9.73 6.53 -10.16
CA GLU A 62 8.61 7.23 -10.80
C GLU A 62 7.55 7.74 -9.80
N LEU A 63 7.52 7.18 -8.58
CA LEU A 63 6.56 7.55 -7.52
C LEU A 63 6.96 8.86 -6.82
#